data_AF-A0A1X2AFI7-F1
#
_entry.id   AF-A0A1X2AFI7-F1
#
_cell.length_a   1.000
_cell.length_b   1.000
_cell.length_c   1.000
_cell.angle_alpha   90.00
_cell.angle_beta   90.00
_cell.angle_gamma   90.00
#
_symmetry.space_group_name_H-M   'P 1'
#
loop_
_entity.id
_entity.type
_entity.pdbx_description
1 polymer ?
#
loop_
_entity_poly.entity_id
_entity_poly.type
_entity_poly.pdbx_seq_one_letter_code
_entity_poly.pdbx_strand_id
1 'polypeptide(L)'
;MPLMHVALTPGAFDDTAKQRLVTGLTEAACRAESVPDQPQHRMRALVLLHELSPGCFYSAGASADAAVAGVFIDWHVSAGVLDGARKAQFAGEIQQVAASAAGTDGDKMVVTSCVIHEVPEGQWAQNGAIRRLPDIVPQAGFEHLTSVAPG
;
A
#
# COMPACT_ATOMS: atom_id res chain seq x y z
N MET A 1 9.27 2.44 -4.65
CA MET A 1 8.57 3.74 -4.55
C MET A 1 7.10 3.48 -4.85
N PRO A 2 6.36 2.89 -3.89
CA PRO A 2 4.98 2.48 -4.11
C PRO A 2 4.06 3.71 -4.17
N LEU A 3 3.08 3.71 -5.08
CA LEU A 3 1.93 4.61 -5.00
C LEU A 3 0.70 3.80 -4.64
N MET A 4 0.14 4.03 -3.46
CA MET A 4 -1.06 3.38 -2.97
C MET A 4 -2.22 4.37 -2.94
N HIS A 5 -3.29 4.04 -3.64
CA HIS A 5 -4.59 4.68 -3.44
C HIS A 5 -5.36 3.84 -2.42
N VAL A 6 -5.74 4.44 -1.30
CA VAL A 6 -6.36 3.73 -0.18
C VAL A 6 -7.74 4.32 0.08
N ALA A 7 -8.78 3.50 -0.15
CA ALA A 7 -10.15 3.83 0.19
C ALA A 7 -10.53 3.21 1.55
N LEU A 8 -11.07 4.04 2.44
CA LEU A 8 -11.56 3.63 3.77
C LEU A 8 -13.08 3.66 3.83
N THR A 9 -13.67 2.72 4.58
CA THR A 9 -15.09 2.78 4.93
C THR A 9 -15.38 3.90 5.93
N PRO A 10 -16.60 4.46 5.94
CA PRO A 10 -16.94 5.61 6.78
C PRO A 10 -16.83 5.34 8.28
N GLY A 11 -16.21 6.26 9.00
CA GLY A 11 -16.14 6.27 10.47
C GLY A 11 -15.50 5.02 11.07
N ALA A 12 -14.64 4.34 10.32
CA ALA A 12 -13.92 3.15 10.80
C ALA A 12 -12.56 3.48 11.41
N PHE A 13 -11.96 4.61 11.02
CA PHE A 13 -10.63 5.02 11.48
C PHE A 13 -10.69 6.51 11.83
N ASP A 14 -10.41 6.86 13.08
CA ASP A 14 -10.17 8.26 13.46
C ASP A 14 -8.82 8.77 12.91
N ASP A 15 -8.50 10.05 13.12
CA ASP A 15 -7.27 10.64 12.57
C ASP A 15 -5.99 9.98 13.09
N THR A 16 -6.00 9.50 14.35
CA THR A 16 -4.86 8.79 14.93
C THR A 16 -4.72 7.39 14.30
N ALA A 17 -5.83 6.68 14.11
CA ALA A 17 -5.89 5.40 13.44
C ALA A 17 -5.47 5.51 11.96
N LYS A 18 -5.90 6.56 11.25
CA LYS A 18 -5.47 6.86 9.88
C LYS A 18 -3.97 7.07 9.81
N GLN A 19 -3.38 7.84 10.73
CA GLN A 19 -1.93 8.05 10.77
C GLN A 19 -1.15 6.74 11.01
N ARG A 20 -1.62 5.91 11.95
CA ARG A 20 -1.05 4.57 12.19
C ARG A 20 -1.17 3.67 10.96
N LEU A 21 -2.33 3.67 10.31
CA LEU A 21 -2.59 2.89 9.10
C LEU A 21 -1.62 3.29 7.98
N VAL A 22 -1.53 4.58 7.65
CA VAL A 22 -0.64 5.09 6.60
C VAL A 22 0.82 4.76 6.89
N THR A 23 1.23 4.85 8.16
CA THR A 23 2.59 4.49 8.60
C THR A 23 2.86 3.01 8.38
N GLY A 24 1.97 2.13 8.87
CA GLY A 24 2.13 0.68 8.71
C GLY A 24 2.09 0.22 7.25
N LEU A 25 1.21 0.80 6.42
CA LEU A 25 1.15 0.50 4.99
C LEU A 25 2.44 0.91 4.27
N THR A 26 2.98 2.08 4.63
CA THR A 26 4.26 2.55 4.09
C THR A 26 5.39 1.59 4.41
N GLU A 27 5.50 1.17 5.67
CA GLU A 27 6.52 0.23 6.11
C GLU A 27 6.37 -1.15 5.46
N ALA A 28 5.12 -1.64 5.34
CA ALA A 28 4.83 -2.92 4.69
C ALA A 28 5.22 -2.91 3.22
N ALA A 29 4.91 -1.84 2.49
CA ALA A 29 5.29 -1.72 1.09
C ALA A 29 6.81 -1.60 0.92
N CYS A 30 7.51 -0.85 1.78
CA CYS A 30 8.97 -0.79 1.78
C CYS A 30 9.62 -2.15 2.02
N ARG A 31 9.11 -2.95 2.98
CA ARG A 31 9.58 -4.32 3.22
C ARG A 31 9.33 -5.23 2.03
N ALA A 32 8.13 -5.18 1.47
CA ALA A 32 7.77 -6.00 0.30
C ALA A 32 8.67 -5.69 -0.91
N GLU A 33 8.99 -4.42 -1.13
CA GLU A 33 9.93 -3.99 -2.16
C GLU A 33 11.41 -4.23 -1.77
N SER A 34 11.74 -4.69 -0.56
CA SER A 34 13.13 -4.81 -0.05
C SER A 34 13.93 -3.52 -0.18
N VAL A 35 13.28 -2.38 0.08
CA VAL A 35 13.94 -1.09 0.17
C VAL A 35 14.62 -1.01 1.54
N PRO A 36 15.93 -0.69 1.64
CA PRO A 36 16.62 -0.57 2.91
C PRO A 36 15.96 0.47 3.79
N ASP A 37 15.88 0.16 5.08
CA ASP A 37 15.16 0.97 6.05
C ASP A 37 15.93 2.24 6.45
N GLN A 38 16.03 3.18 5.52
CA GLN A 38 16.69 4.47 5.69
C GLN A 38 15.72 5.62 5.42
N PRO A 39 15.77 6.73 6.18
CA PRO A 39 14.85 7.86 6.03
C PRO A 39 14.74 8.39 4.60
N GLN A 40 15.86 8.50 3.87
CA GLN A 40 15.86 8.95 2.47
C GLN A 40 15.13 8.00 1.51
N HIS A 41 15.01 6.72 1.85
CA HIS A 41 14.33 5.72 1.03
C HIS A 41 12.86 5.57 1.42
N ARG A 42 12.47 5.93 2.64
CA ARG A 42 11.05 5.97 3.07
C ARG A 42 10.26 7.10 2.43
N MET A 43 10.92 8.21 2.07
CA MET A 43 10.34 9.42 1.43
C MET A 43 9.72 9.17 0.03
N ARG A 44 9.62 7.91 -0.37
CA ARG A 44 9.37 7.40 -1.71
C ARG A 44 8.09 6.57 -1.81
N ALA A 45 7.50 6.22 -0.67
CA ALA A 45 6.20 5.57 -0.59
C ALA A 45 5.12 6.65 -0.43
N LEU A 46 4.18 6.68 -1.37
CA LEU A 46 3.10 7.65 -1.38
C LEU A 46 1.78 6.91 -1.09
N VAL A 47 1.06 7.38 -0.09
CA VAL A 47 -0.28 6.90 0.25
C VAL A 47 -1.27 8.04 0.04
N LEU A 48 -2.19 7.85 -0.89
CA LEU A 48 -3.32 8.73 -1.11
C LEU A 48 -4.52 8.14 -0.39
N LEU A 49 -4.87 8.74 0.75
CA LEU A 49 -5.96 8.26 1.60
C LEU A 49 -7.26 8.98 1.23
N HIS A 50 -8.32 8.20 0.99
CA HIS A 50 -9.67 8.68 0.72
C HIS A 50 -10.67 7.91 1.59
N GLU A 51 -11.46 8.61 2.40
CA GLU A 51 -12.54 7.99 3.15
C GLU A 51 -13.87 8.18 2.40
N LEU A 52 -14.64 7.11 2.26
CA LEU A 52 -15.97 7.18 1.66
C LEU A 52 -16.91 8.03 2.55
N SER A 53 -17.88 8.67 1.92
CA SER A 53 -18.96 9.34 2.67
C SER A 53 -19.88 8.31 3.34
N PRO A 54 -20.52 8.64 4.47
CA PRO A 54 -21.54 7.79 5.08
C PRO A 54 -22.65 7.42 4.09
N GLY A 55 -23.09 6.17 4.13
CA GLY A 55 -24.08 5.59 3.23
C GLY A 55 -23.52 5.14 1.88
N CYS A 56 -22.21 5.25 1.64
CA CYS A 56 -21.59 4.87 0.36
C CYS A 56 -20.88 3.50 0.38
N PHE A 57 -20.96 2.74 1.47
CA PHE A 57 -20.38 1.40 1.53
C PHE A 57 -21.44 0.31 1.69
N TYR A 58 -21.43 -0.64 0.75
CA TYR A 58 -22.40 -1.71 0.66
C TYR A 58 -21.70 -3.07 0.59
N SER A 59 -22.28 -4.07 1.24
CA SER A 59 -21.91 -5.47 1.12
C SER A 59 -23.18 -6.30 0.96
N ALA A 60 -23.16 -7.26 0.02
CA ALA A 60 -24.32 -8.10 -0.31
C ALA A 60 -25.62 -7.30 -0.58
N GLY A 61 -25.50 -6.10 -1.17
CA GLY A 61 -26.64 -5.23 -1.50
C GLY A 61 -27.23 -4.45 -0.31
N ALA A 62 -26.64 -4.52 0.88
CA ALA A 62 -27.06 -3.77 2.07
C ALA A 62 -25.93 -2.83 2.54
N SER A 63 -26.28 -1.75 3.24
CA SER A 63 -25.27 -0.88 3.84
C SER A 63 -24.45 -1.66 4.87
N ALA A 64 -23.13 -1.46 4.83
CA ALA A 64 -22.17 -2.15 5.70
C ALA A 64 -21.28 -1.19 6.50
N ASP A 65 -21.56 0.11 6.48
CA ASP A 65 -20.82 1.16 7.19
C ASP A 65 -20.63 0.86 8.68
N ALA A 66 -21.67 0.33 9.32
CA ALA A 66 -21.68 0.01 10.75
C ALA A 66 -21.04 -1.33 11.08
N ALA A 67 -20.85 -2.21 10.09
CA ALA A 67 -20.41 -3.59 10.30
C ALA A 67 -18.95 -3.82 9.88
N VAL A 68 -18.39 -2.97 9.01
CA VAL A 68 -17.09 -3.22 8.39
C VAL A 68 -16.16 -2.02 8.55
N ALA A 69 -14.93 -2.29 8.98
CA ALA A 69 -13.79 -1.40 8.92
C ALA A 69 -12.92 -1.82 7.72
N GLY A 70 -13.25 -1.28 6.55
CA GLY A 70 -12.65 -1.66 5.28
C GLY A 70 -11.44 -0.82 4.90
N VAL A 71 -10.38 -1.46 4.39
CA VAL A 71 -9.21 -0.84 3.77
C VAL A 71 -9.01 -1.45 2.39
N PHE A 72 -9.31 -0.67 1.34
CA PHE A 72 -9.23 -1.10 -0.05
C PHE A 72 -8.09 -0.36 -0.75
N ILE A 73 -7.19 -1.09 -1.41
CA ILE A 73 -5.92 -0.55 -1.88
C ILE A 73 -5.75 -0.86 -3.37
N ASP A 74 -5.45 0.17 -4.16
CA ASP A 74 -4.82 0.02 -5.48
C ASP A 74 -3.34 0.40 -5.35
N TRP A 75 -2.48 -0.60 -5.43
CA TRP A 75 -1.03 -0.41 -5.28
C TRP A 75 -0.33 -0.48 -6.63
N HIS A 76 0.27 0.63 -7.05
CA HIS A 76 1.14 0.70 -8.22
C HIS A 76 2.60 0.52 -7.81
N VAL A 77 3.28 -0.41 -8.48
CA VAL A 77 4.67 -0.79 -8.26
C VAL A 77 5.35 -1.10 -9.60
N SER A 78 6.66 -0.90 -9.71
CA SER A 78 7.37 -1.20 -10.96
C SER A 78 7.41 -2.71 -11.18
N ALA A 79 7.10 -3.17 -12.39
CA ALA A 79 7.14 -4.58 -12.73
C ALA A 79 8.51 -5.19 -12.46
N GLY A 80 8.54 -6.39 -11.89
CA GLY A 80 9.78 -7.09 -11.55
C GLY A 80 10.37 -6.74 -10.18
N VAL A 81 9.80 -5.77 -9.45
CA VAL A 81 10.20 -5.48 -8.06
C VAL A 81 9.67 -6.55 -7.09
N LEU A 82 8.47 -7.10 -7.33
CA LEU A 82 7.83 -8.05 -6.43
C LEU A 82 7.78 -9.45 -7.02
N ASP A 83 8.20 -10.44 -6.23
CA ASP A 83 7.92 -11.85 -6.48
C ASP A 83 6.63 -12.30 -5.77
N GLY A 84 6.24 -13.56 -5.97
CA GLY A 84 5.04 -14.12 -5.35
C GLY A 84 5.08 -14.16 -3.81
N ALA A 85 6.26 -14.39 -3.22
CA ALA A 85 6.42 -14.45 -1.77
C ALA A 85 6.24 -13.06 -1.14
N ARG A 86 6.80 -12.02 -1.77
CA ARG A 86 6.66 -10.63 -1.35
C ARG A 86 5.23 -10.13 -1.45
N LYS A 87 4.51 -10.50 -2.52
CA LYS A 87 3.09 -10.19 -2.67
C LYS A 87 2.26 -10.84 -1.56
N ALA A 88 2.52 -12.10 -1.24
CA ALA A 88 1.84 -12.82 -0.16
C ALA A 88 2.15 -12.22 1.22
N GLN A 89 3.42 -11.87 1.47
CA GLN A 89 3.83 -11.18 2.70
C GLN A 89 3.09 -9.86 2.86
N PHE A 90 3.10 -9.02 1.82
CA PHE A 90 2.41 -7.73 1.84
C PHE A 90 0.91 -7.87 2.12
N ALA A 91 0.24 -8.84 1.49
CA ALA A 91 -1.17 -9.12 1.73
C ALA A 91 -1.45 -9.45 3.21
N GLY A 92 -0.60 -10.26 3.85
CA GLY A 92 -0.71 -10.56 5.28
C GLY A 92 -0.45 -9.35 6.16
N GLU A 93 0.55 -8.53 5.84
CA GLU A 93 0.89 -7.33 6.60
C GLU A 93 -0.20 -6.26 6.52
N ILE A 94 -0.86 -6.07 5.37
CA ILE A 94 -2.00 -5.14 5.25
C ILE A 94 -3.10 -5.49 6.27
N GLN A 95 -3.46 -6.77 6.38
CA GLN A 95 -4.49 -7.20 7.33
C GLN A 95 -4.08 -6.89 8.78
N GLN A 96 -2.82 -7.14 9.16
CA GLN A 96 -2.31 -6.87 10.51
C GLN A 96 -2.28 -5.36 10.81
N VAL A 97 -1.82 -4.56 9.85
CA VAL A 97 -1.77 -3.10 9.95
C VAL A 97 -3.18 -2.52 10.08
N ALA A 98 -4.14 -2.97 9.26
CA ALA A 98 -5.52 -2.51 9.35
C ALA A 98 -6.17 -2.90 10.68
N ALA A 99 -5.98 -4.14 11.14
CA ALA A 99 -6.53 -4.61 12.40
C ALA A 99 -5.98 -3.85 13.61
N SER A 100 -4.66 -3.60 13.64
CA SER A 100 -4.04 -2.82 14.70
C SER A 100 -4.47 -1.34 14.69
N ALA A 101 -4.71 -0.76 13.51
CA ALA A 101 -5.13 0.62 13.36
C ALA A 101 -6.60 0.84 13.77
N ALA A 102 -7.51 -0.08 13.42
CA ALA A 102 -8.93 -0.02 13.75
C ALA A 102 -9.20 -0.07 15.27
N GLY A 103 -8.24 -0.57 16.06
CA GLY A 103 -8.37 -0.72 17.51
C GLY A 103 -9.21 -1.94 17.90
N THR A 104 -9.19 -2.28 19.19
CA THR A 104 -9.89 -3.47 19.74
C THR A 104 -11.32 -3.17 20.21
N ASP A 105 -11.73 -1.91 20.21
CA ASP A 105 -13.00 -1.45 20.82
C ASP A 105 -14.19 -1.44 19.85
N GLY A 106 -14.00 -1.84 18.59
CA GLY A 106 -15.02 -1.73 17.55
C GLY A 106 -15.71 -3.06 17.22
N ASP A 107 -17.05 -3.08 17.26
CA ASP A 107 -17.92 -4.15 16.74
C ASP A 107 -17.78 -4.41 15.21
N LYS A 108 -16.90 -3.67 14.52
CA LYS A 108 -16.70 -3.75 13.07
C LYS A 108 -15.69 -4.83 12.70
N MET A 109 -16.05 -5.66 11.72
CA MET A 109 -15.13 -6.60 11.09
C MET A 109 -14.11 -5.85 10.22
N VAL A 110 -12.82 -6.12 10.43
CA VAL A 110 -11.76 -5.54 9.60
C VAL A 110 -11.64 -6.33 8.30
N VAL A 111 -11.83 -5.66 7.17
CA VAL A 111 -11.75 -6.26 5.83
C VAL A 111 -10.69 -5.51 5.02
N THR A 112 -9.77 -6.25 4.41
CA THR A 112 -8.77 -5.67 3.53
C THR A 112 -8.84 -6.28 2.13
N SER A 113 -8.58 -5.45 1.11
CA SER A 113 -8.48 -5.90 -0.27
C SER A 113 -7.45 -5.06 -0.98
N CYS A 114 -6.51 -5.68 -1.68
CA CYS A 114 -5.47 -4.98 -2.42
C CYS A 114 -5.35 -5.54 -3.84
N VAL A 115 -5.35 -4.64 -4.82
CA VAL A 115 -5.00 -4.94 -6.21
C VAL A 115 -3.61 -4.38 -6.48
N ILE A 116 -2.70 -5.25 -6.92
CA ILE A 116 -1.31 -4.89 -7.22
C ILE A 116 -1.16 -4.70 -8.73
N HIS A 117 -0.84 -3.47 -9.12
CA HIS A 117 -0.59 -3.04 -10.49
C HIS A 117 0.91 -2.97 -10.73
N GLU A 118 1.47 -4.02 -11.35
CA GLU A 118 2.86 -4.03 -11.80
C GLU A 118 3.00 -3.25 -13.11
N VAL A 119 3.45 -2.00 -12.99
CA VAL A 119 3.57 -1.07 -14.09
C VAL A 119 4.80 -1.42 -14.94
N PRO A 120 4.63 -1.72 -16.24
CA PRO A 120 5.75 -2.03 -17.12
C PRO A 120 6.77 -0.88 -17.21
N GLU A 121 8.02 -1.24 -17.51
CA GLU A 121 9.10 -0.29 -17.76
C GLU A 121 8.67 0.78 -18.80
N GLY A 122 9.00 2.04 -18.52
CA GLY A 122 8.66 3.17 -19.40
C GLY A 122 7.24 3.72 -19.27
N GLN A 123 6.35 3.07 -18.52
CA GLN A 123 4.95 3.49 -18.36
C GLN A 123 4.68 4.29 -17.09
N TRP A 124 5.68 4.44 -16.21
CA TRP A 124 5.54 5.21 -14.99
C TRP A 124 6.38 6.48 -15.03
N ALA A 125 5.74 7.64 -15.09
CA ALA A 125 6.39 8.92 -14.88
C ALA A 125 6.28 9.38 -13.41
N GLN A 126 7.34 9.93 -12.86
CA GLN A 126 7.33 10.57 -11.53
C GLN A 126 8.27 11.77 -11.53
N ASN A 127 7.87 12.87 -10.89
CA ASN A 127 8.67 14.09 -10.77
C ASN A 127 9.21 14.60 -12.13
N GLY A 128 8.41 14.50 -13.19
CA GLY A 128 8.77 14.98 -14.53
C GLY A 128 9.66 14.04 -15.36
N ALA A 129 9.99 12.84 -14.89
CA ALA A 129 10.81 11.88 -15.62
C ALA A 129 10.18 10.48 -15.67
N ILE A 130 10.49 9.73 -16.72
CA ILE A 130 10.15 8.30 -16.81
C ILE A 130 11.03 7.53 -15.83
N ARG A 131 10.38 6.72 -15.00
CA ARG A 131 11.03 5.81 -14.08
C ARG A 131 11.51 4.58 -14.83
N ARG A 132 12.78 4.26 -14.66
CA ARG A 132 13.42 3.05 -15.19
C ARG A 132 14.01 2.23 -14.05
N LEU A 133 13.66 0.95 -13.95
CA LEU A 133 14.16 0.09 -12.89
C LEU A 133 15.70 0.10 -12.77
N PRO A 134 16.48 0.04 -13.88
CA PRO A 134 17.93 0.16 -13.83
C PRO A 134 18.45 1.45 -13.17
N ASP A 135 17.74 2.57 -13.32
CA ASP A 135 18.15 3.86 -12.73
C ASP A 135 17.81 3.91 -11.23
N ILE A 136 16.80 3.16 -10.82
CA ILE A 136 16.28 3.13 -9.46
C ILE A 136 17.04 2.12 -8.61
N VAL A 137 17.47 0.98 -9.17
CA VAL A 137 18.16 -0.07 -8.42
C VAL A 137 19.38 0.44 -7.64
N PRO A 138 20.31 1.22 -8.23
CA PRO A 138 21.43 1.81 -7.50
C PRO A 138 21.00 2.82 -6.42
N GLN A 139 19.87 3.51 -6.62
CA GLN A 139 19.39 4.57 -5.74
C GLN A 139 18.43 4.09 -4.65
N ALA A 140 17.76 2.97 -4.86
CA ALA A 140 16.79 2.37 -3.96
C ALA A 140 17.43 1.30 -3.09
N GLY A 141 18.58 0.75 -3.49
CA GLY A 141 19.32 -0.23 -2.70
C GLY A 141 18.56 -1.54 -2.50
N PHE A 142 17.72 -1.92 -3.48
CA PHE A 142 16.93 -3.15 -3.41
C PHE A 142 17.82 -4.34 -3.08
N GLU A 143 17.61 -4.94 -1.92
CA GLU A 143 18.50 -5.99 -1.40
C GLU A 143 18.48 -7.25 -2.28
N HIS A 144 17.41 -7.45 -3.05
CA HIS A 144 17.18 -8.62 -3.90
C HIS A 144 17.42 -8.37 -5.39
N LEU A 145 17.57 -7.12 -5.84
CA LEU A 145 17.83 -6.79 -7.24
C LEU A 145 19.29 -6.37 -7.41
N THR A 146 20.21 -7.36 -7.39
CA THR A 146 21.67 -7.12 -7.50
C THR A 146 22.20 -7.13 -8.93
N SER A 147 21.42 -7.55 -9.92
CA SER A 147 21.79 -7.46 -11.33
C SER A 147 20.57 -7.13 -12.21
N VAL A 148 20.38 -5.85 -12.53
CA VAL A 148 19.50 -5.45 -13.64
C VAL A 148 20.42 -5.06 -14.79
N ALA A 149 20.37 -5.80 -15.89
CA ALA A 149 21.17 -5.48 -17.07
C ALA A 149 20.75 -4.10 -17.60
N PRO A 150 21.70 -3.20 -17.94
CA PRO A 150 21.35 -1.97 -18.64
C PRO A 150 20.83 -2.35 -20.03
N GLY A 151 19.56 -2.01 -20.29
CA GLY A 151 18.93 -2.09 -21.60
C GLY A 151 19.00 -0.77 -22.34
#